data_AF-A0A936GUC8-F1
#
_entry.id   AF-A0A936GUC8-F1
#
_cell.length_a   1.000
_cell.length_b   1.000
_cell.length_c   1.000
_cell.angle_alpha   90.00
_cell.angle_beta   90.00
_cell.angle_gamma   90.00
#
_symmetry.space_group_name_H-M   'P 1'
#
loop_
_entity.id
_entity.type
_entity.pdbx_description
1 polymer ?
#
loop_
_entity_poly.entity_id
_entity_poly.type
_entity_poly.pdbx_seq_one_letter_code
_entity_poly.pdbx_strand_id
1 'polypeptide(L)'
;MALTKPLNEDLTASNTEFGGTSGADSLIGTSSDEIISGGATDINEVTSDGVDTLEGGLGDDIYIVKDTADVIVELAGEGIDTVWTTTNYTLAAEVENIAASGAATTLTLTGNAKDNVFDSTTATGVVTLNGATGNDSYYLGAGDLIIDTGGIDTIYLPNGSSSLDLTSATTAAAILGGTSVQQAATVAGIENVVLQGSFNANLTGNALNNRLVGNSGNNTLNGAAGNDILDTGAGGVDTLQRRRRRRYLSSE
;
A
#
# COMPACT_ATOMS: atom_id res chain seq x y z
N MET A 1 -5.34 2.56 -8.56
CA MET A 1 -6.51 1.74 -8.92
C MET A 1 -6.54 0.66 -7.85
N ALA A 2 -7.61 0.55 -7.05
CA ALA A 2 -7.63 -0.37 -5.91
C ALA A 2 -7.61 -1.83 -6.40
N LEU A 3 -6.87 -2.70 -5.71
CA LEU A 3 -6.80 -4.13 -6.01
C LEU A 3 -8.16 -4.76 -5.63
N THR A 4 -8.83 -5.43 -6.58
CA THR A 4 -10.21 -5.93 -6.39
C THR A 4 -10.26 -7.43 -6.16
N LYS A 5 -10.95 -7.86 -5.09
CA LYS A 5 -11.12 -9.27 -4.68
C LYS A 5 -11.53 -10.24 -5.82
N PRO A 6 -10.87 -11.40 -6.17
CA PRO A 6 -11.51 -12.34 -7.05
C PRO A 6 -12.58 -13.11 -6.25
N LEU A 7 -13.47 -13.74 -6.98
CA LEU A 7 -14.55 -14.56 -6.44
C LEU A 7 -14.05 -16.01 -6.31
N ASN A 8 -14.15 -16.61 -5.13
CA ASN A 8 -13.75 -17.99 -4.89
C ASN A 8 -14.86 -18.96 -5.36
N GLU A 9 -14.54 -19.94 -6.21
CA GLU A 9 -15.36 -21.15 -6.42
C GLU A 9 -14.60 -22.37 -5.88
N ASP A 10 -15.16 -23.00 -4.84
CA ASP A 10 -14.58 -24.10 -4.05
C ASP A 10 -14.42 -25.41 -4.85
N LEU A 11 -13.21 -25.97 -4.93
CA LEU A 11 -12.91 -27.28 -5.51
C LEU A 11 -12.19 -28.15 -4.47
N THR A 12 -12.71 -29.36 -4.22
CA THR A 12 -12.25 -30.23 -3.14
C THR A 12 -11.32 -31.35 -3.64
N ALA A 13 -10.20 -31.54 -2.92
CA ALA A 13 -9.66 -32.83 -2.39
C ALA A 13 -8.20 -33.22 -2.74
N SER A 14 -7.41 -33.42 -1.66
CA SER A 14 -6.50 -34.54 -1.36
C SER A 14 -5.30 -34.85 -2.27
N ASN A 15 -4.79 -33.90 -3.06
CA ASN A 15 -3.50 -34.05 -3.74
C ASN A 15 -2.44 -33.14 -3.09
N THR A 16 -1.21 -33.60 -2.96
CA THR A 16 -0.10 -32.81 -2.35
C THR A 16 0.54 -31.83 -3.34
N GLU A 17 0.04 -31.79 -4.57
CA GLU A 17 0.51 -30.93 -5.66
C GLU A 17 -0.70 -30.59 -6.54
N PHE A 18 -1.18 -29.35 -6.51
CA PHE A 18 -2.25 -28.89 -7.38
C PHE A 18 -1.62 -28.03 -8.48
N GLY A 19 -1.71 -28.50 -9.73
CA GLY A 19 -1.19 -27.80 -10.90
C GLY A 19 -2.30 -27.24 -11.76
N GLY A 20 -2.14 -25.98 -12.20
CA GLY A 20 -3.02 -25.33 -13.17
C GLY A 20 -2.81 -25.81 -14.61
N THR A 21 -3.66 -25.29 -15.49
CA THR A 21 -3.59 -25.42 -16.95
C THR A 21 -2.98 -24.15 -17.57
N SER A 22 -3.10 -23.97 -18.89
CA SER A 22 -2.64 -22.75 -19.57
C SER A 22 -3.73 -21.66 -19.65
N GLY A 23 -4.72 -21.72 -18.76
CA GLY A 23 -5.82 -20.75 -18.66
C GLY A 23 -5.81 -20.08 -17.28
N ALA A 24 -6.68 -19.10 -17.06
CA ALA A 24 -6.85 -18.54 -15.72
C ALA A 24 -7.43 -19.62 -14.79
N ASP A 25 -6.58 -20.14 -13.90
CA ASP A 25 -6.95 -21.16 -12.93
C ASP A 25 -7.22 -20.53 -11.55
N SER A 26 -8.14 -21.15 -10.81
CA SER A 26 -8.32 -20.88 -9.38
C SER A 26 -7.96 -22.17 -8.68
N LEU A 27 -6.74 -22.23 -8.16
CA LEU A 27 -6.28 -23.40 -7.42
C LEU A 27 -6.61 -23.17 -5.94
N ILE A 28 -7.19 -24.19 -5.32
CA ILE A 28 -7.61 -24.13 -3.91
C ILE A 28 -6.91 -25.26 -3.17
N GLY A 29 -6.13 -24.88 -2.15
CA GLY A 29 -5.47 -25.84 -1.25
C GLY A 29 -6.47 -26.65 -0.41
N THR A 30 -5.95 -27.59 0.38
CA THR A 30 -6.68 -28.25 1.46
C THR A 30 -6.08 -27.89 2.82
N SER A 31 -6.63 -28.39 3.92
CA SER A 31 -6.09 -28.12 5.25
C SER A 31 -4.76 -28.84 5.53
N SER A 32 -4.04 -29.29 4.50
CA SER A 32 -2.74 -29.97 4.60
C SER A 32 -1.67 -29.07 4.04
N ASP A 33 -0.40 -29.39 4.27
CA ASP A 33 0.70 -28.62 3.66
C ASP A 33 0.81 -29.01 2.17
N GLU A 34 0.67 -28.06 1.26
CA GLU A 34 0.68 -28.29 -0.18
C GLU A 34 1.71 -27.47 -0.96
N ILE A 35 2.09 -27.97 -2.14
CA ILE A 35 2.69 -27.16 -3.20
C ILE A 35 1.57 -26.83 -4.19
N ILE A 36 1.28 -25.55 -4.36
CA ILE A 36 0.28 -25.09 -5.32
C ILE A 36 0.98 -24.31 -6.41
N SER A 37 0.84 -24.80 -7.65
CA SER A 37 1.54 -24.25 -8.81
C SER A 37 0.58 -23.78 -9.89
N GLY A 38 0.64 -22.49 -10.22
CA GLY A 38 -0.28 -21.85 -11.15
C GLY A 38 -0.04 -22.26 -12.62
N GLY A 39 1.15 -22.05 -13.15
CA GLY A 39 1.37 -22.16 -14.60
C GLY A 39 1.19 -20.80 -15.30
N ALA A 40 1.44 -20.74 -16.62
CA ALA A 40 1.91 -19.53 -17.31
C ALA A 40 0.90 -18.36 -17.54
N THR A 41 -0.19 -18.22 -16.78
CA THR A 41 -1.15 -17.11 -16.91
C THR A 41 -1.86 -16.79 -15.60
N ASP A 42 -2.23 -15.53 -15.38
CA ASP A 42 -2.91 -14.92 -14.21
C ASP A 42 -3.76 -15.89 -13.37
N ILE A 43 -3.22 -16.34 -12.24
CA ILE A 43 -3.88 -17.30 -11.32
C ILE A 43 -4.25 -16.66 -9.99
N ASN A 44 -5.43 -17.06 -9.51
CA ASN A 44 -5.88 -16.77 -8.15
C ASN A 44 -5.58 -18.00 -7.29
N GLU A 45 -4.40 -18.03 -6.67
CA GLU A 45 -4.02 -19.05 -5.70
C GLU A 45 -4.77 -18.83 -4.39
N VAL A 46 -5.67 -19.76 -4.01
CA VAL A 46 -6.43 -19.70 -2.75
C VAL A 46 -5.91 -20.76 -1.79
N THR A 47 -5.18 -20.37 -0.74
CA THR A 47 -4.77 -21.33 0.30
C THR A 47 -5.87 -21.60 1.32
N SER A 48 -5.77 -22.73 2.01
CA SER A 48 -6.58 -23.06 3.20
C SER A 48 -5.72 -22.92 4.46
N ASP A 49 -6.15 -23.43 5.61
CA ASP A 49 -5.46 -23.27 6.89
C ASP A 49 -4.17 -24.13 7.01
N GLY A 50 -3.60 -24.64 5.91
CA GLY A 50 -2.34 -25.41 5.85
C GLY A 50 -1.12 -24.50 5.75
N VAL A 51 0.09 -25.06 5.84
CA VAL A 51 1.33 -24.33 5.54
C VAL A 51 1.76 -24.66 4.12
N ASP A 52 1.53 -23.72 3.20
CA ASP A 52 1.66 -23.98 1.77
C ASP A 52 2.90 -23.34 1.15
N THR A 53 3.40 -23.94 0.07
CA THR A 53 4.34 -23.30 -0.86
C THR A 53 3.62 -22.95 -2.15
N LEU A 54 3.63 -21.67 -2.52
CA LEU A 54 2.88 -21.12 -3.64
C LEU A 54 3.85 -20.68 -4.74
N GLU A 55 3.62 -21.14 -5.96
CA GLU A 55 4.41 -20.81 -7.15
C GLU A 55 3.49 -20.49 -8.33
N GLY A 56 3.30 -19.21 -8.67
CA GLY A 56 2.48 -18.76 -9.80
C GLY A 56 3.18 -19.01 -11.15
N GLY A 57 4.46 -18.63 -11.20
CA GLY A 57 5.27 -18.72 -12.41
C GLY A 57 5.07 -17.49 -13.30
N LEU A 58 5.19 -17.64 -14.62
CA LEU A 58 5.03 -16.51 -15.54
C LEU A 58 3.59 -15.97 -15.54
N GLY A 59 3.42 -14.65 -15.44
CA GLY A 59 2.11 -13.99 -15.42
C GLY A 59 2.03 -12.98 -14.28
N ASP A 60 0.97 -12.17 -14.24
CA ASP A 60 0.70 -11.33 -13.07
C ASP A 60 -0.25 -12.11 -12.14
N ASP A 61 0.30 -12.76 -11.11
CA ASP A 61 -0.42 -13.71 -10.26
C ASP A 61 -0.92 -13.10 -8.94
N ILE A 62 -1.92 -13.75 -8.34
CA ILE A 62 -2.49 -13.38 -7.04
C ILE A 62 -2.34 -14.54 -6.06
N TYR A 63 -1.57 -14.31 -5.00
CA TYR A 63 -1.42 -15.23 -3.87
C TYR A 63 -2.34 -14.84 -2.73
N ILE A 64 -3.31 -15.66 -2.38
CA ILE A 64 -4.12 -15.47 -1.17
C ILE A 64 -3.48 -16.24 -0.02
N VAL A 65 -2.76 -15.53 0.84
CA VAL A 65 -2.10 -16.06 2.03
C VAL A 65 -3.02 -16.00 3.24
N LYS A 66 -3.14 -17.11 3.97
CA LYS A 66 -3.96 -17.20 5.19
C LYS A 66 -3.17 -17.66 6.40
N ASP A 67 -2.06 -18.37 6.22
CA ASP A 67 -1.12 -18.70 7.28
C ASP A 67 0.18 -17.88 7.13
N THR A 68 0.73 -17.42 8.25
CA THR A 68 2.01 -16.69 8.24
C THR A 68 3.20 -17.55 7.83
N ALA A 69 3.03 -18.88 7.87
CA ALA A 69 4.04 -19.85 7.46
C ALA A 69 4.00 -20.17 5.96
N ASP A 70 2.98 -19.72 5.22
CA ASP A 70 2.92 -19.87 3.77
C ASP A 70 4.14 -19.21 3.10
N VAL A 71 4.77 -19.93 2.17
CA VAL A 71 5.96 -19.47 1.44
C VAL A 71 5.59 -19.23 -0.01
N ILE A 72 5.91 -18.04 -0.52
CA ILE A 72 5.81 -17.74 -1.95
C ILE A 72 7.18 -17.89 -2.59
N VAL A 73 7.26 -18.65 -3.67
CA VAL A 73 8.43 -18.77 -4.52
C VAL A 73 8.16 -17.99 -5.79
N GLU A 74 8.92 -16.91 -5.97
CA GLU A 74 8.83 -16.04 -7.12
C GLU A 74 10.20 -15.81 -7.73
N LEU A 75 10.29 -15.92 -9.06
CA LEU A 75 11.53 -15.67 -9.79
C LEU A 75 11.50 -14.31 -10.48
N ALA A 76 12.69 -13.77 -10.69
CA ALA A 76 12.83 -12.47 -11.32
C ALA A 76 12.29 -12.46 -12.77
N GLY A 77 11.36 -11.56 -13.04
CA GLY A 77 10.80 -11.33 -14.38
C GLY A 77 9.68 -12.29 -14.76
N GLU A 78 9.04 -12.94 -13.78
CA GLU A 78 7.88 -13.78 -14.01
C GLU A 78 6.58 -12.96 -14.12
N GLY A 79 6.47 -11.82 -13.44
CA GLY A 79 5.44 -10.83 -13.73
C GLY A 79 5.41 -9.70 -12.71
N ILE A 80 4.20 -9.17 -12.45
CA ILE A 80 3.87 -8.24 -11.38
C ILE A 80 2.85 -8.91 -10.46
N ASP A 81 3.34 -9.43 -9.36
CA ASP A 81 2.56 -10.35 -8.54
C ASP A 81 1.98 -9.68 -7.30
N THR A 82 0.89 -10.24 -6.79
CA THR A 82 0.10 -9.63 -5.72
C THR A 82 -0.19 -10.61 -4.59
N VAL A 83 0.27 -10.30 -3.39
CA VAL A 83 -0.13 -11.03 -2.18
C VAL A 83 -1.34 -10.39 -1.55
N TRP A 84 -2.38 -11.17 -1.30
CA TRP A 84 -3.47 -10.77 -0.44
C TRP A 84 -3.54 -11.61 0.80
N THR A 85 -3.73 -10.93 1.92
CA THR A 85 -3.65 -11.60 3.21
C THR A 85 -4.63 -11.05 4.23
N THR A 86 -5.09 -11.91 5.13
CA THR A 86 -5.80 -11.53 6.36
C THR A 86 -4.88 -11.57 7.59
N THR A 87 -3.63 -12.01 7.42
CA THR A 87 -2.63 -12.25 8.47
C THR A 87 -1.32 -11.50 8.19
N ASN A 88 -0.49 -11.30 9.22
CA ASN A 88 0.78 -10.59 9.05
C ASN A 88 1.64 -11.27 8.00
N TYR A 89 2.21 -10.50 7.08
CA TYR A 89 3.00 -11.08 5.99
C TYR A 89 4.17 -10.19 5.57
N THR A 90 5.22 -10.84 5.07
CA THR A 90 6.41 -10.18 4.50
C THR A 90 6.59 -10.67 3.08
N LEU A 91 6.65 -9.77 2.11
CA LEU A 91 6.82 -10.11 0.71
C LEU A 91 8.14 -10.86 0.46
N ALA A 92 8.07 -11.91 -0.36
CA ALA A 92 9.25 -12.51 -0.97
C ALA A 92 9.93 -11.49 -1.90
N ALA A 93 11.22 -11.68 -2.21
CA ALA A 93 12.04 -10.65 -2.87
C ALA A 93 11.54 -10.21 -4.25
N GLU A 94 10.85 -11.10 -4.97
CA GLU A 94 10.40 -10.86 -6.34
C GLU A 94 8.91 -10.50 -6.43
N VAL A 95 8.19 -10.33 -5.31
CA VAL A 95 6.78 -9.91 -5.33
C VAL A 95 6.65 -8.39 -5.24
N GLU A 96 5.79 -7.78 -6.05
CA GLU A 96 5.62 -6.33 -6.13
C GLU A 96 4.50 -5.77 -5.24
N ASN A 97 3.37 -6.47 -5.12
CA ASN A 97 2.18 -5.89 -4.48
C ASN A 97 1.73 -6.68 -3.25
N ILE A 98 1.16 -5.98 -2.27
CA ILE A 98 0.48 -6.60 -1.13
C ILE A 98 -0.81 -5.85 -0.78
N ALA A 99 -1.89 -6.58 -0.54
CA ALA A 99 -3.16 -6.03 -0.09
C ALA A 99 -3.72 -6.71 1.15
N ALA A 100 -4.36 -5.93 2.01
CA ALA A 100 -5.11 -6.44 3.14
C ALA A 100 -6.50 -6.90 2.69
N SER A 101 -6.87 -8.15 2.95
CA SER A 101 -8.20 -8.66 2.67
C SER A 101 -9.04 -8.77 3.96
N GLY A 102 -10.32 -8.40 3.87
CA GLY A 102 -11.32 -8.70 4.91
C GLY A 102 -11.19 -7.94 6.25
N ALA A 103 -11.81 -8.49 7.29
CA ALA A 103 -12.01 -7.83 8.58
C ALA A 103 -10.86 -8.04 9.58
N ALA A 104 -9.61 -7.84 9.15
CA ALA A 104 -8.47 -7.87 10.06
C ALA A 104 -8.54 -6.67 11.04
N THR A 105 -8.31 -6.88 12.33
CA THR A 105 -8.40 -5.82 13.35
C THR A 105 -7.06 -5.11 13.59
N THR A 106 -5.95 -5.84 13.47
CA THR A 106 -4.58 -5.32 13.46
C THR A 106 -3.73 -6.20 12.53
N LEU A 107 -3.10 -5.59 11.53
CA LEU A 107 -2.33 -6.30 10.50
C LEU A 107 -0.99 -5.58 10.28
N THR A 108 0.09 -6.32 10.07
CA THR A 108 1.38 -5.78 9.63
C THR A 108 1.75 -6.40 8.30
N LEU A 109 1.86 -5.58 7.27
CA LEU A 109 2.30 -5.93 5.93
C LEU A 109 3.69 -5.35 5.73
N THR A 110 4.66 -6.19 5.37
CA THR A 110 6.04 -5.79 5.14
C THR A 110 6.43 -6.04 3.70
N GLY A 111 6.97 -5.03 3.03
CA GLY A 111 7.51 -5.10 1.68
C GLY A 111 8.90 -5.71 1.64
N ASN A 112 9.51 -5.64 0.47
CA ASN A 112 10.88 -6.04 0.21
C ASN A 112 11.69 -4.79 -0.22
N ALA A 113 12.79 -4.97 -0.97
CA ALA A 113 13.65 -3.85 -1.37
C ALA A 113 13.28 -3.23 -2.73
N LYS A 114 12.21 -3.71 -3.39
CA LYS A 114 11.67 -3.20 -4.65
C LYS A 114 10.65 -2.09 -4.38
N ASP A 115 10.16 -1.49 -5.48
CA ASP A 115 9.08 -0.52 -5.45
C ASP A 115 7.75 -1.26 -5.22
N ASN A 116 7.29 -1.36 -3.97
CA ASN A 116 6.10 -2.12 -3.62
C ASN A 116 4.81 -1.30 -3.66
N VAL A 117 3.68 -1.94 -4.01
CA VAL A 117 2.34 -1.34 -3.86
C VAL A 117 1.62 -1.98 -2.69
N PHE A 118 1.27 -1.18 -1.69
CA PHE A 118 0.46 -1.57 -0.55
C PHE A 118 -0.98 -1.07 -0.73
N ASP A 119 -1.95 -1.97 -0.64
CA ASP A 119 -3.38 -1.62 -0.63
C ASP A 119 -4.09 -2.15 0.62
N SER A 120 -4.33 -1.27 1.59
CA SER A 120 -5.09 -1.59 2.80
C SER A 120 -6.51 -1.03 2.79
N THR A 121 -7.00 -0.53 1.64
CA THR A 121 -8.29 0.16 1.55
C THR A 121 -9.49 -0.73 1.86
N THR A 122 -9.33 -2.06 1.75
CA THR A 122 -10.35 -3.05 2.07
C THR A 122 -10.29 -3.57 3.51
N ALA A 123 -9.28 -3.19 4.29
CA ALA A 123 -9.18 -3.57 5.70
C ALA A 123 -10.19 -2.77 6.54
N THR A 124 -10.83 -3.44 7.51
CA THR A 124 -11.73 -2.75 8.45
C THR A 124 -11.02 -2.25 9.72
N GLY A 125 -9.86 -2.83 10.05
CA GLY A 125 -9.01 -2.43 11.16
C GLY A 125 -7.81 -1.62 10.69
N VAL A 126 -6.93 -1.29 11.63
CA VAL A 126 -5.71 -0.52 11.36
C VAL A 126 -4.61 -1.46 10.86
N VAL A 127 -3.99 -1.10 9.75
CA VAL A 127 -2.87 -1.83 9.14
C VAL A 127 -1.58 -1.03 9.32
N THR A 128 -0.50 -1.71 9.68
CA THR A 128 0.87 -1.19 9.61
C THR A 128 1.50 -1.67 8.31
N LEU A 129 1.92 -0.73 7.46
CA LEU A 129 2.53 -0.95 6.16
C LEU A 129 4.01 -0.58 6.27
N ASN A 130 4.89 -1.57 6.27
CA ASN A 130 6.33 -1.37 6.33
C ASN A 130 6.91 -1.53 4.93
N GLY A 131 7.27 -0.42 4.28
CA GLY A 131 7.80 -0.41 2.92
C GLY A 131 9.19 -1.01 2.76
N ALA A 132 9.96 -1.04 3.85
CA ALA A 132 11.40 -1.25 3.78
C ALA A 132 12.07 -0.19 2.89
N THR A 133 12.77 -0.59 1.82
CA THR A 133 13.44 0.35 0.91
C THR A 133 12.83 0.21 -0.48
N GLY A 134 12.85 1.27 -1.28
CA GLY A 134 12.26 1.22 -2.62
C GLY A 134 11.37 2.44 -2.80
N ASN A 135 10.82 2.67 -3.99
CA ASN A 135 9.85 3.74 -4.20
C ASN A 135 8.44 3.17 -4.06
N ASP A 136 7.94 3.11 -2.84
CA ASP A 136 6.69 2.44 -2.53
C ASP A 136 5.46 3.32 -2.78
N SER A 137 4.32 2.67 -2.99
CA SER A 137 3.02 3.30 -3.15
C SER A 137 2.03 2.76 -2.13
N TYR A 138 1.46 3.64 -1.31
CA TYR A 138 0.55 3.28 -0.22
C TYR A 138 -0.87 3.78 -0.48
N TYR A 139 -1.81 2.86 -0.67
CA TYR A 139 -3.25 3.11 -0.67
C TYR A 139 -3.82 2.77 0.70
N LEU A 140 -4.20 3.80 1.44
CA LEU A 140 -4.48 3.67 2.87
C LEU A 140 -5.97 3.49 3.20
N GLY A 141 -6.25 2.59 4.14
CA GLY A 141 -7.45 2.55 4.94
C GLY A 141 -7.43 3.57 6.09
N ALA A 142 -8.52 3.60 6.86
CA ALA A 142 -8.66 4.55 7.96
C ALA A 142 -7.79 4.17 9.17
N GLY A 143 -6.86 5.06 9.53
CA GLY A 143 -6.03 4.90 10.72
C GLY A 143 -4.73 4.13 10.50
N ASP A 144 -4.44 3.77 9.25
CA ASP A 144 -3.24 3.00 8.90
C ASP A 144 -1.94 3.75 9.18
N LEU A 145 -0.92 2.94 9.48
CA LEU A 145 0.42 3.35 9.81
C LEU A 145 1.37 2.98 8.67
N ILE A 146 2.26 3.90 8.29
CA ILE A 146 3.35 3.61 7.37
C ILE A 146 4.67 3.58 8.15
N ILE A 147 5.51 2.59 7.88
CA ILE A 147 6.91 2.56 8.31
C ILE A 147 7.73 2.57 7.03
N ASP A 148 8.31 3.73 6.73
CA ASP A 148 9.20 3.90 5.60
C ASP A 148 10.65 3.99 6.10
N THR A 149 11.55 3.25 5.43
CA THR A 149 12.98 3.25 5.74
C THR A 149 13.86 3.72 4.58
N GLY A 150 13.26 4.19 3.48
CA GLY A 150 13.92 5.01 2.48
C GLY A 150 13.49 4.71 1.05
N GLY A 151 13.51 5.72 0.20
CA GLY A 151 12.85 5.62 -1.08
C GLY A 151 12.51 6.99 -1.63
N ILE A 152 11.76 7.00 -2.72
CA ILE A 152 10.91 8.14 -3.07
C ILE A 152 9.47 7.65 -3.05
N ASP A 153 8.81 7.85 -1.92
CA ASP A 153 7.57 7.15 -1.61
C ASP A 153 6.33 7.98 -1.90
N THR A 154 5.22 7.31 -2.17
CA THR A 154 3.94 7.95 -2.51
C THR A 154 2.79 7.46 -1.66
N ILE A 155 2.10 8.40 -1.00
CA ILE A 155 0.83 8.13 -0.32
C ILE A 155 -0.34 8.56 -1.20
N TYR A 156 -1.30 7.66 -1.37
CA TYR A 156 -2.60 7.91 -1.96
C TYR A 156 -3.67 7.96 -0.87
N LEU A 157 -4.19 9.16 -0.60
CA LEU A 157 -5.26 9.39 0.37
C LEU A 157 -6.62 9.21 -0.30
N PRO A 158 -7.49 8.28 0.17
CA PRO A 158 -8.78 8.02 -0.44
C PRO A 158 -9.77 9.19 -0.32
N ASN A 159 -10.87 9.10 -1.05
CA ASN A 159 -11.94 10.09 -0.95
C ASN A 159 -12.52 10.15 0.48
N GLY A 160 -12.56 11.34 1.07
CA GLY A 160 -13.06 11.55 2.42
C GLY A 160 -11.99 11.44 3.51
N SER A 161 -10.70 11.30 3.16
CA SER A 161 -9.62 11.44 4.13
C SER A 161 -9.65 12.81 4.82
N SER A 162 -9.02 12.90 5.99
CA SER A 162 -8.73 14.20 6.59
C SER A 162 -7.49 14.84 5.96
N SER A 163 -7.13 16.02 6.45
CA SER A 163 -5.84 16.64 6.13
C SER A 163 -4.66 15.76 6.60
N LEU A 164 -3.53 15.82 5.90
CA LEU A 164 -2.27 15.16 6.26
C LEU A 164 -1.18 16.21 6.54
N ASP A 165 -0.38 15.99 7.57
CA ASP A 165 0.77 16.83 7.93
C ASP A 165 2.01 15.96 8.17
N LEU A 166 2.95 16.01 7.23
CA LEU A 166 4.20 15.25 7.27
C LEU A 166 5.22 15.82 8.28
N THR A 167 5.02 17.02 8.84
CA THR A 167 5.91 17.58 9.87
C THR A 167 5.73 16.91 11.24
N SER A 168 4.55 16.34 11.47
CA SER A 168 4.12 15.82 12.76
C SER A 168 4.52 14.35 12.91
N ALA A 169 5.83 14.07 12.99
CA ALA A 169 6.31 12.74 13.35
C ALA A 169 5.97 12.44 14.82
N THR A 170 4.84 11.78 15.06
CA THR A 170 4.50 11.26 16.40
C THR A 170 5.08 9.84 16.54
N THR A 171 5.95 9.66 17.54
CA THR A 171 6.57 8.37 17.89
C THR A 171 5.66 7.48 18.75
N ALA A 172 4.34 7.64 18.68
CA ALA A 172 3.43 6.90 19.53
C ALA A 172 2.11 6.58 18.80
N ALA A 173 1.77 5.29 18.84
CA ALA A 173 0.48 4.72 18.50
C ALA A 173 -0.65 5.38 19.31
N ALA A 174 -1.11 6.54 18.87
CA ALA A 174 -2.35 7.15 19.32
C ALA A 174 -3.41 6.95 18.24
N ILE A 175 -3.95 5.72 18.22
CA ILE A 175 -5.22 5.42 17.58
C ILE A 175 -6.27 6.33 18.23
N LEU A 176 -6.97 7.15 17.45
CA LEU A 176 -8.17 7.83 17.92
C LEU A 176 -9.34 7.54 16.99
N GLY A 177 -10.33 6.84 17.52
CA GLY A 177 -11.60 6.50 16.88
C GLY A 177 -12.35 7.73 16.37
N GLY A 178 -12.02 8.14 15.16
CA GLY A 178 -12.65 9.20 14.40
C GLY A 178 -12.12 9.16 12.98
N THR A 179 -12.90 9.68 12.04
CA THR A 179 -12.65 9.86 10.60
C THR A 179 -11.48 10.81 10.30
N SER A 180 -10.40 10.71 11.06
CA SER A 180 -9.25 11.62 11.10
C SER A 180 -7.98 10.78 11.04
N VAL A 181 -7.29 10.84 9.90
CA VAL A 181 -5.91 10.37 9.73
C VAL A 181 -5.03 11.25 10.61
N GLN A 182 -4.75 10.79 11.81
CA GLN A 182 -3.65 11.29 12.64
C GLN A 182 -2.60 10.19 12.64
N GLN A 183 -1.65 10.32 11.71
CA GLN A 183 -0.73 9.26 11.27
C GLN A 183 0.59 9.36 12.03
N ALA A 184 1.02 8.26 12.66
CA ALA A 184 2.03 8.28 13.72
C ALA A 184 2.98 7.06 13.71
N ALA A 185 3.84 6.98 12.71
CA ALA A 185 5.27 6.66 12.76
C ALA A 185 5.84 6.93 11.35
N THR A 186 7.02 7.52 11.25
CA THR A 186 7.88 7.63 10.04
C THR A 186 7.24 7.98 8.67
N VAL A 187 6.28 8.91 8.61
CA VAL A 187 6.00 9.66 7.36
C VAL A 187 7.10 10.68 7.01
N ALA A 188 8.19 10.69 7.79
CA ALA A 188 9.32 11.59 7.63
C ALA A 188 10.13 11.31 6.36
N GLY A 189 10.09 10.08 5.85
CA GLY A 189 10.70 9.71 4.57
C GLY A 189 9.76 9.84 3.37
N ILE A 190 8.51 10.30 3.54
CA ILE A 190 7.57 10.43 2.43
C ILE A 190 7.82 11.73 1.65
N GLU A 191 8.01 11.63 0.33
CA GLU A 191 8.14 12.76 -0.58
C GLU A 191 6.83 13.11 -1.27
N ASN A 192 6.01 12.14 -1.65
CA ASN A 192 4.84 12.36 -2.50
C ASN A 192 3.54 12.06 -1.76
N VAL A 193 2.58 12.98 -1.87
CA VAL A 193 1.22 12.78 -1.37
C VAL A 193 0.21 13.21 -2.42
N VAL A 194 -0.78 12.35 -2.66
CA VAL A 194 -1.86 12.57 -3.62
C VAL A 194 -3.20 12.43 -2.92
N LEU A 195 -3.98 13.51 -2.91
CA LEU A 195 -5.40 13.46 -2.53
C LEU A 195 -6.22 12.93 -3.70
N GLN A 196 -7.11 11.98 -3.45
CA GLN A 196 -8.07 11.49 -4.45
C GLN A 196 -9.45 12.14 -4.24
N GLY A 197 -10.37 11.95 -5.20
CA GLY A 197 -11.77 12.37 -5.04
C GLY A 197 -12.01 13.88 -5.08
N SER A 198 -12.95 14.37 -4.26
CA SER A 198 -13.47 15.75 -4.37
C SER A 198 -13.72 16.43 -3.02
N PHE A 199 -13.06 15.97 -1.95
CA PHE A 199 -13.26 16.46 -0.58
C PHE A 199 -12.27 17.58 -0.24
N ASN A 200 -12.70 18.51 0.62
CA ASN A 200 -11.82 19.55 1.13
C ASN A 200 -10.82 18.94 2.13
N ALA A 201 -9.53 19.08 1.86
CA ALA A 201 -8.46 18.65 2.74
C ALA A 201 -7.18 19.44 2.54
N ASN A 202 -6.33 19.42 3.54
CA ASN A 202 -5.06 20.14 3.52
C ASN A 202 -3.90 19.14 3.51
N LEU A 203 -2.83 19.48 2.81
CA LEU A 203 -1.56 18.76 2.85
C LEU A 203 -0.48 19.70 3.37
N THR A 204 0.28 19.24 4.35
CA THR A 204 1.51 19.90 4.82
C THR A 204 2.69 18.97 4.60
N GLY A 205 3.71 19.43 3.87
CA GLY A 205 4.98 18.74 3.63
C GLY A 205 5.89 18.75 4.86
N ASN A 206 7.08 18.16 4.75
CA ASN A 206 8.10 18.09 5.80
C ASN A 206 9.31 18.99 5.45
N ALA A 207 10.54 18.52 5.67
CA ALA A 207 11.77 19.25 5.34
C ALA A 207 12.43 18.74 4.03
N LEU A 208 11.90 17.67 3.46
CA LEU A 208 12.31 17.08 2.19
C LEU A 208 11.72 17.88 1.02
N ASN A 209 12.10 17.53 -0.21
CA ASN A 209 11.46 18.11 -1.39
C ASN A 209 10.14 17.39 -1.65
N ASN A 210 9.03 17.92 -1.14
CA ASN A 210 7.75 17.22 -1.28
C ASN A 210 7.04 17.54 -2.60
N ARG A 211 6.33 16.55 -3.14
CA ARG A 211 5.31 16.74 -4.19
C ARG A 211 3.92 16.52 -3.57
N LEU A 212 3.17 17.60 -3.42
CA LEU A 212 1.81 17.57 -2.85
C LEU A 212 0.80 17.82 -3.96
N VAL A 213 -0.10 16.85 -4.19
CA VAL A 213 -1.14 16.92 -5.21
C VAL A 213 -2.51 16.97 -4.55
N GLY A 214 -3.24 18.07 -4.79
CA GLY A 214 -4.63 18.27 -4.37
C GLY A 214 -5.62 17.43 -5.18
N ASN A 215 -6.88 17.49 -4.78
CA ASN A 215 -8.00 16.83 -5.46
C ASN A 215 -8.93 17.88 -6.09
N SER A 216 -10.20 17.57 -6.38
CA SER A 216 -11.12 18.58 -6.93
C SER A 216 -11.87 19.40 -5.87
N GLY A 217 -11.57 19.18 -4.58
CA GLY A 217 -12.12 19.94 -3.45
C GLY A 217 -11.28 21.19 -3.16
N ASN A 218 -11.70 22.02 -2.22
CA ASN A 218 -10.91 23.18 -1.80
C ASN A 218 -9.79 22.72 -0.89
N ASN A 219 -8.54 22.79 -1.36
CA ASN A 219 -7.38 22.32 -0.61
C ASN A 219 -6.49 23.46 -0.10
N THR A 220 -5.81 23.24 1.02
CA THR A 220 -4.63 24.03 1.39
C THR A 220 -3.38 23.17 1.24
N LEU A 221 -2.46 23.56 0.38
CA LEU A 221 -1.18 22.88 0.20
C LEU A 221 -0.06 23.75 0.76
N ASN A 222 0.66 23.23 1.75
CA ASN A 222 1.81 23.87 2.37
C ASN A 222 3.05 22.99 2.20
N GLY A 223 4.01 23.43 1.39
CA GLY A 223 5.24 22.66 1.17
C GLY A 223 6.17 22.58 2.39
N ALA A 224 5.96 23.42 3.41
CA ALA A 224 6.86 23.57 4.54
C ALA A 224 8.31 23.95 4.12
N ALA A 225 9.31 23.14 4.43
CA ALA A 225 10.71 23.39 4.06
C ALA A 225 11.16 22.40 2.99
N GLY A 226 12.04 22.83 2.08
CA GLY A 226 12.41 22.01 0.92
C GLY A 226 12.13 22.75 -0.38
N ASN A 227 12.44 22.10 -1.50
CA ASN A 227 12.10 22.56 -2.84
C ASN A 227 10.83 21.84 -3.32
N ASP A 228 9.68 22.36 -2.91
CA ASP A 228 8.41 21.64 -3.07
C ASP A 228 7.70 21.93 -4.40
N ILE A 229 7.04 20.91 -4.90
CA ILE A 229 6.07 20.96 -5.99
C ILE A 229 4.67 20.87 -5.39
N LEU A 230 3.89 21.94 -5.51
CA LEU A 230 2.50 21.98 -5.09
C LEU A 230 1.62 22.02 -6.33
N ASP A 231 0.83 20.97 -6.53
CA ASP A 231 -0.13 20.82 -7.62
C ASP A 231 -1.53 20.85 -7.02
N THR A 232 -2.34 21.83 -7.41
CA THR A 232 -3.69 22.00 -6.84
C THR A 232 -4.67 20.92 -7.26
N GLY A 233 -4.34 20.10 -8.26
CA GLY A 233 -5.27 19.11 -8.81
C GLY A 233 -6.28 19.72 -9.78
N ALA A 234 -7.37 19.00 -10.03
CA ALA A 234 -8.29 19.24 -11.15
C ALA A 234 -9.41 20.27 -10.88
N GLY A 235 -9.43 20.93 -9.72
CA GLY A 235 -10.47 21.90 -9.38
C GLY A 235 -10.38 22.36 -7.93
N GLY A 236 -11.40 23.09 -7.47
CA GLY A 236 -11.40 23.70 -6.14
C GLY A 236 -10.92 25.14 -6.13
N VAL A 237 -11.13 25.81 -4.99
CA VAL A 237 -10.55 27.11 -4.68
C VAL A 237 -9.42 26.88 -3.68
N ASP A 238 -8.22 26.68 -4.21
CA ASP A 238 -7.08 26.22 -3.43
C ASP A 238 -6.24 27.35 -2.84
N THR A 239 -5.61 27.06 -1.71
CA THR A 239 -4.64 27.93 -1.06
C THR A 239 -3.26 27.29 -1.10
N LEU A 240 -2.31 27.94 -1.79
CA LEU A 240 -0.91 27.51 -1.81
C LEU A 240 -0.08 28.33 -0.82
N GLN A 241 0.52 27.66 0.16
CA GLN A 241 1.47 28.24 1.10
C GLN A 241 2.89 27.84 0.70
N ARG A 242 3.61 28.78 0.08
CA ARG A 242 5.05 28.64 -0.25
C ARG A 242 5.84 29.64 0.59
N ARG A 243 7.10 29.32 0.96
CA ARG A 243 7.98 30.31 1.58
C ARG A 243 8.17 31.49 0.62
N ARG A 244 7.70 32.68 1.01
CA ARG A 244 8.05 33.93 0.31
C ARG A 244 9.57 34.12 0.43
N ARG A 245 10.31 34.11 -0.68
CA ARG A 245 11.71 34.58 -0.67
C ARG A 245 11.70 36.04 -0.19
N ARG A 246 12.12 36.30 1.04
CA ARG A 246 12.39 37.65 1.53
C ARG A 246 13.54 38.21 0.69
N ARG A 247 13.22 39.05 -0.29
CA ARG A 247 14.21 39.85 -1.00
C ARG A 247 14.71 40.88 0.01
N TYR A 248 15.83 40.63 0.67
CA TYR A 248 16.54 41.68 1.38
C TYR A 248 17.09 42.63 0.31
N LEU A 249 16.42 43.75 0.10
CA LEU A 249 17.06 44.91 -0.51
C LEU A 249 18.02 45.43 0.56
N SER A 250 19.33 45.18 0.39
CA SER A 250 20.32 45.97 1.12
C SER A 250 20.21 47.40 0.61
N SER A 251 19.74 48.31 1.46
CA SER A 251 19.96 49.73 1.23
C SER A 251 21.45 50.01 1.43
N GLU A 252 22.11 50.46 0.37
CA GLU A 252 23.39 51.20 0.46
C GLU A 252 23.17 52.55 1.16
#